data_AF-A0A161LG87-F1
#
_entry.id   AF-A0A161LG87-F1
#
_cell.length_a   1.000
_cell.length_b   1.000
_cell.length_c   1.000
_cell.angle_alpha   90.00
_cell.angle_beta   90.00
_cell.angle_gamma   90.00
#
_symmetry.space_group_name_H-M   'P 1'
#
loop_
_entity.id
_entity.type
_entity.pdbx_description
1 polymer ?
#
loop_
_entity_poly.entity_id
_entity_poly.type
_entity_poly.pdbx_seq_one_letter_code
_entity_poly.pdbx_strand_id
1 'polypeptide(L)'
;MSELDLTALHGMHDALRREVVRLTRFAFRAGPDPRRVLRWRQFERSLRLHFAAEDRALWPPLRRSLAHRPDRLTLLEALEAEHTALEELIDVIDELHAHPGIDLGIGGLGDLTDSLVTGLTGHLEHEEDAVLPLIRQVLTARQWARFTRLHTRPTDLGHWDAAP
;
A
#
# COMPACT_ATOMS: atom_id res chain seq x y z
N MET A 1 -11.70 -11.76 25.68
CA MET A 1 -11.11 -10.67 24.87
C MET A 1 -11.84 -10.70 23.55
N SER A 2 -12.46 -9.60 23.09
CA SER A 2 -13.07 -9.64 21.74
C SER A 2 -11.95 -9.73 20.71
N GLU A 3 -12.17 -10.55 19.70
CA GLU A 3 -11.27 -10.70 18.57
C GLU A 3 -11.13 -9.35 17.85
N LEU A 4 -9.95 -9.06 17.30
CA LEU A 4 -9.77 -7.87 16.48
C LEU A 4 -10.61 -7.99 15.20
N ASP A 5 -11.38 -6.95 14.89
CA ASP A 5 -12.17 -6.87 13.66
C ASP A 5 -11.29 -6.37 12.51
N LEU A 6 -11.04 -7.27 11.55
CA LEU A 6 -10.22 -7.03 10.37
C LEU A 6 -11.05 -6.63 9.13
N THR A 7 -12.37 -6.54 9.24
CA THR A 7 -13.29 -6.36 8.10
C THR A 7 -12.95 -5.11 7.28
N ALA A 8 -12.64 -4.00 7.95
CA ALA A 8 -12.28 -2.76 7.29
C ALA A 8 -10.94 -2.85 6.53
N LEU A 9 -9.97 -3.61 7.06
CA LEU A 9 -8.66 -3.79 6.43
C LEU A 9 -8.79 -4.65 5.17
N HIS A 10 -9.45 -5.80 5.24
CA HIS A 10 -9.75 -6.62 4.05
C HIS A 10 -10.54 -5.82 3.01
N GLY A 11 -11.53 -5.03 3.44
CA GLY A 11 -12.29 -4.17 2.53
C GLY A 11 -11.41 -3.13 1.82
N MET A 12 -10.37 -2.61 2.48
CA MET A 12 -9.37 -1.74 1.85
C MET A 12 -8.49 -2.52 0.87
N HIS A 13 -7.97 -3.69 1.25
CA HIS A 13 -7.12 -4.50 0.37
C HIS A 13 -7.86 -4.87 -0.92
N ASP A 14 -9.12 -5.30 -0.79
CA ASP A 14 -10.00 -5.56 -1.93
C ASP A 14 -10.22 -4.32 -2.79
N ALA A 15 -10.34 -3.13 -2.18
CA ALA A 15 -10.43 -1.88 -2.93
C ALA A 15 -9.15 -1.58 -3.71
N LEU A 16 -7.99 -1.70 -3.07
CA LEU A 16 -6.68 -1.48 -3.71
C LEU A 16 -6.46 -2.44 -4.87
N ARG A 17 -6.68 -3.76 -4.68
CA ARG A 17 -6.60 -4.78 -5.75
C ARG A 17 -7.51 -4.45 -6.93
N ARG A 18 -8.76 -4.06 -6.65
CA ARG A 18 -9.71 -3.72 -7.70
C ARG A 18 -9.34 -2.43 -8.44
N GLU A 19 -8.88 -1.39 -7.74
CA GLU A 19 -8.55 -0.10 -8.35
C GLU A 19 -7.26 -0.15 -9.16
N VAL A 20 -6.22 -0.85 -8.69
CA VAL A 20 -4.96 -0.97 -9.45
C VAL A 20 -5.20 -1.61 -10.82
N VAL A 21 -5.98 -2.70 -10.88
CA VAL A 21 -6.35 -3.37 -12.14
C VAL A 21 -7.22 -2.47 -13.03
N ARG A 22 -8.08 -1.61 -12.46
CA ARG A 22 -8.86 -0.66 -13.25
C ARG A 22 -7.96 0.38 -13.89
N LEU A 23 -7.01 0.94 -13.15
CA LEU A 23 -6.11 1.99 -13.63
C LEU A 23 -5.26 1.52 -14.82
N THR A 24 -4.73 0.29 -14.76
CA THR A 24 -3.90 -0.27 -15.84
C THR A 24 -4.69 -0.47 -17.13
N ARG A 25 -5.91 -1.01 -17.05
CA ARG A 25 -6.80 -1.20 -18.22
C ARG A 25 -7.14 0.10 -18.97
N PHE A 26 -7.11 1.24 -18.30
CA PHE A 26 -7.35 2.54 -18.90
C PHE A 26 -6.06 3.23 -19.39
N ALA A 27 -4.89 2.87 -18.85
CA ALA A 27 -3.60 3.41 -19.29
C ALA A 27 -3.30 3.11 -20.77
N PHE A 28 -3.76 1.95 -21.26
CA PHE A 28 -3.52 1.51 -22.64
C PHE A 28 -4.47 2.09 -23.70
N ARG A 29 -5.50 2.85 -23.34
CA ARG A 29 -6.65 3.09 -24.25
C ARG A 29 -6.88 4.52 -24.74
N ALA A 30 -6.22 5.55 -24.22
CA ALA A 30 -6.43 6.91 -24.69
C ALA A 30 -5.27 7.86 -24.36
N GLY A 31 -5.16 8.92 -25.16
CA GLY A 31 -4.30 10.08 -24.88
C GLY A 31 -4.63 10.76 -23.53
N PRO A 32 -4.08 11.97 -23.28
CA PRO A 32 -4.21 12.61 -21.97
C PRO A 32 -5.68 12.81 -21.56
N ASP A 33 -6.09 12.12 -20.48
CA ASP A 33 -7.43 12.23 -19.87
C ASP A 33 -7.27 12.70 -18.41
N PRO A 34 -7.70 13.93 -18.07
CA PRO A 34 -7.65 14.46 -16.71
C PRO A 34 -8.35 13.57 -15.67
N ARG A 35 -9.38 12.80 -16.08
CA ARG A 35 -10.08 11.87 -15.18
C ARG A 35 -9.20 10.69 -14.80
N ARG A 36 -8.31 10.25 -15.69
CA ARG A 36 -7.34 9.18 -15.41
C ARG A 36 -6.29 9.65 -14.42
N VAL A 37 -5.73 10.85 -14.64
CA VAL A 37 -4.76 11.46 -13.72
C VAL A 37 -5.37 11.62 -12.32
N LEU A 38 -6.60 12.15 -12.23
CA LEU A 38 -7.28 12.27 -10.95
C LEU A 38 -7.49 10.92 -10.24
N ARG A 39 -7.86 9.88 -10.99
CA ARG A 39 -8.02 8.53 -10.42
C ARG A 39 -6.69 7.94 -9.96
N TRP A 40 -5.60 8.16 -10.69
CA TRP A 40 -4.24 7.79 -10.28
C TRP A 40 -3.87 8.49 -8.97
N ARG A 41 -4.00 9.82 -8.91
CA ARG A 41 -3.75 10.63 -7.70
C ARG A 41 -4.55 10.16 -6.49
N GLN A 42 -5.81 9.78 -6.68
CA GLN A 42 -6.63 9.24 -5.59
C GLN A 42 -6.15 7.87 -5.11
N PHE A 43 -5.79 6.99 -6.04
CA PHE A 43 -5.29 5.65 -5.74
C PHE A 43 -3.94 5.70 -5.02
N GLU A 44 -2.94 6.41 -5.58
CA GLU A 44 -1.61 6.48 -4.97
C GLU A 44 -1.69 7.09 -3.56
N ARG A 45 -2.52 8.12 -3.37
CA ARG A 45 -2.71 8.73 -2.06
C ARG A 45 -3.28 7.74 -1.06
N SER A 46 -4.25 6.94 -1.49
CA SER A 46 -4.87 5.92 -0.63
C SER A 46 -3.87 4.81 -0.27
N LEU A 47 -3.07 4.37 -1.25
CA LEU A 47 -2.05 3.34 -1.07
C LEU A 47 -0.92 3.80 -0.13
N ARG A 48 -0.37 5.00 -0.36
CA ARG A 48 0.66 5.57 0.52
C ARG A 48 0.16 5.78 1.95
N LEU A 49 -1.10 6.18 2.13
CA LEU A 49 -1.69 6.31 3.46
C LEU A 49 -1.82 4.97 4.19
N HIS A 50 -2.11 3.90 3.46
CA HIS A 50 -2.17 2.56 3.99
C HIS A 50 -0.79 2.09 4.47
N PHE A 51 0.25 2.17 3.61
CA PHE A 51 1.63 1.86 3.99
C PHE A 51 2.10 2.67 5.20
N ALA A 52 1.88 4.00 5.17
CA ALA A 52 2.28 4.87 6.27
C ALA A 52 1.58 4.56 7.60
N ALA A 53 0.30 4.14 7.55
CA ALA A 53 -0.41 3.71 8.75
C ALA A 53 0.20 2.42 9.33
N GLU A 54 0.62 1.50 8.48
CA GLU A 54 1.24 0.23 8.88
C GLU A 54 2.63 0.45 9.46
N ASP A 55 3.49 1.16 8.73
CA ASP A 55 4.86 1.45 9.12
C ASP A 55 4.92 2.20 10.46
N ARG A 56 3.98 3.13 10.69
CA ARG A 56 3.99 3.96 11.91
C ARG A 56 3.25 3.34 13.08
N ALA A 57 2.27 2.47 12.84
CA ALA A 57 1.32 2.05 13.87
C ALA A 57 1.19 0.54 14.05
N LEU A 58 1.49 -0.24 13.01
CA LEU A 58 1.28 -1.69 12.97
C LEU A 58 2.60 -2.46 13.10
N TRP A 59 3.60 -2.16 12.27
CA TRP A 59 4.90 -2.85 12.28
C TRP A 59 5.68 -2.66 13.59
N PRO A 60 5.79 -1.46 14.19
CA PRO A 60 6.57 -1.28 15.40
C PRO A 60 6.09 -2.10 16.60
N PRO A 61 4.78 -2.14 16.95
CA PRO A 61 4.32 -3.03 18.02
C PRO A 61 4.44 -4.52 17.66
N LEU A 62 4.22 -4.92 16.41
CA LEU A 62 4.43 -6.31 15.98
C LEU A 62 5.89 -6.74 16.17
N ARG A 63 6.86 -5.93 15.74
CA ARG A 63 8.29 -6.20 15.90
C ARG A 63 8.68 -6.40 17.36
N ARG A 64 8.16 -5.55 18.26
CA ARG A 64 8.38 -5.70 19.71
C ARG A 64 7.80 -6.99 20.26
N SER A 65 6.58 -7.35 19.85
CA SER A 65 5.92 -8.59 20.28
C SER A 65 6.59 -9.86 19.72
N LEU A 66 7.31 -9.73 18.60
CA LEU A 66 7.98 -10.81 17.88
C LEU A 66 9.50 -10.85 18.13
N ALA A 67 10.02 -10.09 19.08
CA ALA A 67 11.47 -9.93 19.32
C ALA A 67 12.25 -11.26 19.54
N HIS A 68 11.56 -12.34 19.93
CA HIS A 68 12.13 -13.67 20.15
C HIS A 68 11.79 -14.69 19.04
N ARG A 69 11.25 -14.22 17.90
CA ARG A 69 10.86 -15.04 16.75
C ARG A 69 11.55 -14.52 15.48
N PRO A 70 12.84 -14.88 15.26
CA PRO A 70 13.65 -14.30 14.17
C PRO A 70 13.05 -14.54 12.79
N ASP A 71 12.43 -15.69 12.55
CA ASP A 71 11.68 -16.01 11.33
C ASP A 71 10.56 -14.99 11.05
N ARG A 72 9.85 -14.55 12.09
CA ARG A 72 8.76 -13.57 11.97
C ARG A 72 9.27 -12.15 11.85
N LEU A 73 10.46 -11.85 12.35
CA LEU A 73 11.10 -10.55 12.12
C LEU A 73 11.57 -10.43 10.67
N THR A 74 12.19 -11.47 10.11
CA THR A 74 12.57 -11.50 8.69
C THR A 74 11.34 -11.39 7.77
N LEU A 75 10.21 -11.98 8.15
CA LEU A 75 8.94 -11.78 7.45
C LEU A 75 8.51 -10.31 7.43
N LEU A 76 8.55 -9.60 8.57
CA LEU A 76 8.19 -8.18 8.61
C LEU A 76 9.16 -7.31 7.80
N GLU A 77 10.46 -7.66 7.80
CA GLU A 77 11.47 -6.97 7.00
C GLU A 77 11.21 -7.13 5.49
N ALA A 78 10.73 -8.30 5.06
CA ALA A 78 10.34 -8.52 3.68
C ALA A 78 9.16 -7.61 3.27
N LEU A 79 8.13 -7.49 4.12
CA LEU A 79 6.97 -6.62 3.85
C LEU A 79 7.34 -5.13 3.84
N GLU A 80 8.21 -4.67 4.73
CA GLU A 80 8.74 -3.30 4.71
C GLU A 80 9.56 -3.03 3.43
N ALA A 81 10.30 -4.02 2.94
CA ALA A 81 11.01 -3.92 1.66
C ALA A 81 10.05 -3.91 0.45
N GLU A 82 8.96 -4.66 0.51
CA GLU A 82 7.89 -4.63 -0.49
C GLU A 82 7.21 -3.25 -0.56
N HIS A 83 6.93 -2.61 0.59
CA HIS A 83 6.45 -1.20 0.63
C HIS A 83 7.41 -0.28 -0.13
N THR A 84 8.71 -0.38 0.19
CA THR A 84 9.74 0.47 -0.44
C THR A 84 9.75 0.29 -1.97
N ALA A 85 9.75 -0.95 -2.46
CA ALA A 85 9.72 -1.22 -3.90
C ALA A 85 8.44 -0.72 -4.58
N LEU A 86 7.29 -0.81 -3.91
CA LEU A 86 6.02 -0.30 -4.43
C LEU A 86 6.00 1.23 -4.44
N GLU A 87 6.54 1.89 -3.42
CA GLU A 87 6.66 3.36 -3.38
C GLU A 87 7.55 3.88 -4.51
N GLU A 88 8.69 3.23 -4.79
CA GLU A 88 9.56 3.57 -5.92
C GLU A 88 8.82 3.45 -7.27
N LEU A 89 8.03 2.38 -7.46
CA LEU A 89 7.22 2.22 -8.67
C LEU A 89 6.16 3.33 -8.81
N ILE A 90 5.52 3.72 -7.71
CA ILE A 90 4.55 4.81 -7.69
C ILE A 90 5.23 6.13 -8.05
N ASP A 91 6.41 6.43 -7.49
CA ASP A 91 7.18 7.64 -7.81
C ASP A 91 7.49 7.73 -9.31
N VAL A 92 7.95 6.64 -9.92
CA VAL A 92 8.23 6.59 -11.36
C VAL A 92 6.97 6.82 -12.20
N ILE A 93 5.85 6.18 -11.84
CA ILE A 93 4.59 6.36 -12.56
C ILE A 93 4.06 7.79 -12.40
N ASP A 94 4.25 8.41 -11.24
CA ASP A 94 3.81 9.79 -11.01
C ASP A 94 4.61 10.79 -11.83
N GLU A 95 5.93 10.63 -11.88
CA GLU A 95 6.84 11.44 -12.70
C GLU A 95 6.45 11.42 -14.20
N LEU A 96 6.02 10.25 -14.69
CA LEU A 96 5.54 10.09 -16.07
C LEU A 96 4.21 10.80 -16.33
N HIS A 97 3.34 10.90 -15.33
CA HIS A 97 2.12 11.69 -15.44
C HIS A 97 2.40 13.19 -15.38
N ALA A 98 3.39 13.62 -14.59
CA ALA A 98 3.83 15.01 -14.49
C ALA A 98 4.53 15.51 -15.76
N HIS A 99 5.28 14.64 -16.45
CA HIS A 99 6.06 14.96 -17.63
C HIS A 99 5.64 14.14 -18.86
N PRO A 100 4.47 14.45 -19.46
CA PRO A 100 3.99 13.74 -20.64
C PRO A 100 4.96 13.93 -21.82
N GLY A 101 5.37 12.82 -22.44
CA GLY A 101 6.27 12.83 -23.60
C GLY A 101 7.65 12.21 -23.34
N ILE A 102 7.93 11.75 -22.11
CA ILE A 102 9.07 10.88 -21.83
C ILE A 102 8.89 9.56 -22.61
N ASP A 103 9.84 9.27 -23.51
CA ASP A 103 9.93 7.97 -24.18
C ASP A 103 10.67 6.98 -23.29
N LEU A 104 9.95 5.94 -22.86
CA LEU A 104 10.48 4.87 -22.02
C LEU A 104 11.02 3.68 -22.84
N GLY A 105 10.88 3.72 -24.17
CA GLY A 105 11.22 2.59 -25.03
C GLY A 105 10.21 1.44 -24.95
N ILE A 106 10.63 0.25 -25.39
CA ILE A 106 9.81 -0.97 -25.38
C ILE A 106 9.50 -1.35 -23.92
N GLY A 107 8.21 -1.56 -23.62
CA GLY A 107 7.73 -1.90 -22.27
C GLY A 107 7.04 -0.74 -21.56
N GLY A 108 7.64 0.45 -21.60
CA GLY A 108 7.01 1.73 -21.25
C GLY A 108 6.20 1.78 -19.95
N LEU A 109 5.17 2.64 -19.95
CA LEU A 109 4.23 2.77 -18.83
C LEU A 109 3.44 1.47 -18.60
N GLY A 110 3.28 0.65 -19.63
CA GLY A 110 2.57 -0.63 -19.54
C GLY A 110 3.23 -1.58 -18.56
N ASP A 111 4.51 -1.87 -18.76
CA ASP A 111 5.29 -2.78 -17.92
C ASP A 111 5.40 -2.27 -16.47
N LEU A 112 5.52 -0.96 -16.27
CA LEU A 112 5.49 -0.34 -14.94
C LEU A 112 4.14 -0.58 -14.25
N THR A 113 3.04 -0.38 -14.97
CA THR A 113 1.70 -0.60 -14.41
C THR A 113 1.41 -2.08 -14.15
N ASP A 114 1.89 -3.00 -15.00
CA ASP A 114 1.76 -4.45 -14.79
C ASP A 114 2.63 -4.92 -13.60
N SER A 115 3.81 -4.33 -13.44
CA SER A 115 4.67 -4.54 -12.26
C SER A 115 3.99 -4.06 -11.00
N LEU A 116 3.34 -2.89 -11.03
CA LEU A 116 2.57 -2.38 -9.88
C LEU A 116 1.38 -3.28 -9.53
N VAL A 117 0.63 -3.77 -10.54
CA VAL A 117 -0.49 -4.71 -10.29
C VAL A 117 0.02 -5.99 -9.64
N THR A 118 1.07 -6.57 -10.20
CA THR A 118 1.64 -7.84 -9.73
C THR A 118 2.21 -7.68 -8.32
N GLY A 119 3.04 -6.66 -8.12
CA GLY A 119 3.67 -6.36 -6.84
C GLY A 119 2.65 -6.06 -5.75
N LEU A 120 1.68 -5.17 -6.01
CA LEU A 120 0.67 -4.82 -5.01
C LEU A 120 -0.24 -6.00 -4.67
N THR A 121 -0.65 -6.79 -5.68
CA THR A 121 -1.51 -7.95 -5.42
C THR A 121 -0.77 -8.99 -4.57
N GLY A 122 0.50 -9.26 -4.89
CA GLY A 122 1.34 -10.19 -4.13
C GLY A 122 1.63 -9.68 -2.71
N HIS A 123 1.92 -8.40 -2.54
CA HIS A 123 2.13 -7.79 -1.24
C HIS A 123 0.90 -7.93 -0.33
N LEU A 124 -0.29 -7.57 -0.82
CA LEU A 124 -1.52 -7.66 -0.03
C LEU A 124 -1.87 -9.11 0.34
N GLU A 125 -1.61 -10.06 -0.56
CA GLU A 125 -1.77 -11.50 -0.28
C GLU A 125 -0.76 -11.98 0.79
N HIS A 126 0.50 -11.55 0.67
CA HIS A 126 1.55 -11.88 1.64
C HIS A 126 1.22 -11.36 3.04
N GLU A 127 0.74 -10.12 3.15
CA GLU A 127 0.32 -9.55 4.41
C GLU A 127 -0.89 -10.28 5.01
N GLU A 128 -1.92 -10.55 4.20
CA GLU A 128 -3.13 -11.27 4.60
C GLU A 128 -2.84 -12.66 5.15
N ASP A 129 -2.01 -13.43 4.46
CA ASP A 129 -1.70 -14.80 4.84
C ASP A 129 -0.72 -14.88 6.00
N ALA A 130 0.28 -14.00 6.02
CA ALA A 130 1.42 -14.14 6.93
C ALA A 130 1.32 -13.26 8.18
N VAL A 131 0.71 -12.07 8.09
CA VAL A 131 0.74 -11.07 9.17
C VAL A 131 -0.59 -10.87 9.86
N LEU A 132 -1.72 -10.88 9.15
CA LEU A 132 -3.02 -10.72 9.80
C LEU A 132 -3.29 -11.79 10.88
N PRO A 133 -2.91 -13.07 10.71
CA PRO A 133 -3.00 -14.05 11.79
C PRO A 133 -2.14 -13.69 13.01
N LEU A 134 -0.95 -13.11 12.79
CA LEU A 134 -0.06 -12.66 13.87
C LEU A 134 -0.65 -11.47 14.62
N ILE A 135 -1.25 -10.51 13.91
CA ILE A 135 -1.95 -9.35 14.49
C ILE A 135 -2.99 -9.80 15.52
N ARG A 136 -3.84 -10.77 15.17
CA ARG A 136 -4.87 -11.30 16.07
C ARG A 136 -4.28 -11.94 17.34
N GLN A 137 -3.08 -12.50 17.23
CA GLN A 137 -2.41 -13.17 18.35
C GLN A 137 -1.71 -12.19 19.29
N VAL A 138 -1.07 -11.14 18.77
CA VAL A 138 -0.10 -10.35 19.55
C VAL A 138 -0.44 -8.88 19.73
N LEU A 139 -1.40 -8.32 18.99
CA LEU A 139 -1.80 -6.93 19.15
C LEU A 139 -2.94 -6.77 20.15
N THR A 140 -2.82 -5.71 20.96
CA THR A 140 -3.89 -5.26 21.85
C THR A 140 -4.93 -4.45 21.09
N ALA A 141 -6.16 -4.41 21.59
CA ALA A 141 -7.23 -3.57 21.04
C ALA A 141 -6.83 -2.08 20.94
N ARG A 142 -6.01 -1.58 21.87
CA ARG A 142 -5.50 -0.20 21.85
C ARG A 142 -4.53 0.05 20.68
N GLN A 143 -3.64 -0.90 20.40
CA GLN A 143 -2.72 -0.81 19.26
C GLN A 143 -3.51 -0.87 17.94
N TRP A 144 -4.46 -1.80 17.85
CA TRP A 144 -5.36 -1.91 16.69
C TRP A 144 -6.18 -0.64 16.43
N ALA A 145 -6.76 -0.05 17.48
CA ALA A 145 -7.50 1.20 17.37
C ALA A 145 -6.62 2.39 16.95
N ARG A 146 -5.33 2.38 17.32
CA ARG A 146 -4.36 3.39 16.84
C ARG A 146 -4.11 3.24 15.34
N PHE A 147 -3.85 2.02 14.87
CA PHE A 147 -3.69 1.74 13.44
C PHE A 147 -4.93 2.17 12.65
N THR A 148 -6.11 1.70 13.04
CA THR A 148 -7.39 2.02 12.37
C THR A 148 -7.64 3.53 12.30
N ARG A 149 -7.30 4.28 13.36
CA ARG A 149 -7.44 5.74 13.36
C ARG A 149 -6.51 6.39 12.34
N LEU A 150 -5.25 5.97 12.25
CA LEU A 150 -4.29 6.55 11.29
C LEU A 150 -4.66 6.22 9.85
N HIS A 151 -5.17 5.01 9.62
CA HIS A 151 -5.66 4.54 8.32
C HIS A 151 -6.89 5.33 7.83
N THR A 152 -7.74 5.80 8.75
CA THR A 152 -8.98 6.56 8.43
C THR A 152 -8.85 8.08 8.59
N ARG A 153 -7.87 8.57 9.35
CA ARG A 153 -7.62 9.99 9.62
C ARG A 153 -6.16 10.35 9.31
N PRO A 154 -5.85 10.64 8.04
CA PRO A 154 -4.50 10.98 7.58
C PRO A 154 -3.84 12.13 8.36
N THR A 155 -4.63 13.08 8.84
CA THR A 155 -4.16 14.23 9.63
C THR A 155 -3.47 13.83 10.94
N ASP A 156 -3.78 12.64 11.45
CA ASP A 156 -3.22 12.13 12.70
C ASP A 156 -1.83 11.49 12.49
N LEU A 157 -1.40 11.29 11.24
CA LEU A 157 -0.05 10.81 10.89
C LEU A 157 1.03 11.88 11.10
N GLY A 158 0.68 13.13 11.38
CA GLY A 158 1.59 14.28 11.49
C GLY A 158 1.66 15.09 10.19
N HIS A 159 2.83 15.67 9.88
CA HIS A 159 3.12 16.25 8.56
C HIS A 159 3.05 15.14 7.51
N TRP A 160 1.85 14.92 7.00
CA TRP A 160 1.60 14.11 5.82
C TRP A 160 1.59 15.05 4.63
N ASP A 161 2.77 15.26 4.05
CA ASP A 161 2.86 15.79 2.70
C ASP A 161 2.62 14.64 1.74
N ALA A 162 1.37 14.48 1.32
CA ALA A 162 1.17 13.92 0.00
C ALA A 162 1.78 14.93 -0.96
N ALA A 163 2.94 14.61 -1.56
CA ALA A 163 3.49 15.42 -2.64
C ALA A 163 2.39 15.64 -3.70
N PRO A 164 2.33 16.85 -4.30
CA PRO A 164 1.22 17.28 -5.15
C PRO A 164 1.01 16.48 -6.44
#